data_AF-A0AA96LM74-F1
#
_entry.id   AF-A0AA96LM74-F1
#
_cell.length_a   1.000
_cell.length_b   1.000
_cell.length_c   1.000
_cell.angle_alpha   90.00
_cell.angle_beta   90.00
_cell.angle_gamma   90.00
#
_symmetry.space_group_name_H-M   'P 1'
#
loop_
_entity.id
_entity.type
_entity.pdbx_description
1 polymer ?
#
loop_
_entity_poly.entity_id
_entity_poly.type
_entity_poly.pdbx_seq_one_letter_code
_entity_poly.pdbx_strand_id
1 'polypeptide(L)'
;MAFMEYQLTSFQKQFQIREQDFGKRWLSKNAKKPNTLSILEEEIHTLRRKMEQMVMEGREMTSDAVVELSTMLDQKINEYMTSGKKSR
;
A
#
# COMPACT_ATOMS: atom_id res chain seq x y z
N MET A 1 -22.70 -28.51 -27.18
CA MET A 1 -21.65 -27.60 -26.68
C MET A 1 -22.29 -26.75 -25.60
N ALA A 2 -21.84 -26.85 -24.34
CA ALA A 2 -22.38 -26.02 -23.26
C ALA A 2 -21.49 -24.77 -23.12
N PHE A 3 -22.07 -23.61 -23.39
CA PHE A 3 -21.46 -22.30 -23.20
C PHE A 3 -21.53 -21.95 -21.70
N MET A 4 -20.38 -21.80 -21.04
CA MET A 4 -20.31 -21.33 -19.66
C MET A 4 -20.55 -19.82 -19.65
N GLU A 5 -21.79 -19.41 -19.38
CA GLU A 5 -22.16 -18.03 -19.15
C GLU A 5 -21.62 -17.60 -17.78
N TYR A 6 -20.48 -16.89 -17.78
CA TYR A 6 -19.92 -16.29 -16.56
C TYR A 6 -20.82 -15.12 -16.13
N GLN A 7 -21.80 -15.42 -15.28
CA GLN A 7 -22.54 -14.41 -14.54
C GLN A 7 -21.57 -13.80 -13.52
N LEU A 8 -21.04 -12.61 -13.81
CA LEU A 8 -20.43 -11.75 -12.80
C LEU A 8 -21.53 -11.37 -11.81
N THR A 9 -21.68 -12.19 -10.78
CA THR A 9 -22.52 -11.87 -9.61
C THR A 9 -22.19 -10.46 -9.19
N SER A 10 -23.20 -9.60 -9.13
CA SER A 10 -23.13 -8.23 -8.68
C SER A 10 -22.65 -8.20 -7.22
N PHE A 11 -21.33 -8.26 -7.04
CA PHE A 11 -20.63 -8.13 -5.76
C PHE A 11 -20.67 -6.67 -5.31
N GLN A 12 -21.87 -6.17 -5.03
CA GLN A 12 -22.12 -4.84 -4.49
C GLN A 12 -22.00 -4.78 -2.97
N LYS A 13 -21.66 -5.88 -2.26
CA LYS A 13 -21.65 -5.88 -0.78
C LYS A 13 -20.57 -6.74 -0.12
N GLN A 14 -19.34 -6.78 -0.65
CA GLN A 14 -18.24 -7.37 0.13
C GLN A 14 -16.86 -6.74 -0.10
N PHE A 15 -16.83 -5.41 -0.26
CA PHE A 15 -15.62 -4.60 -0.06
C PHE A 15 -15.72 -3.74 1.20
N GLN A 16 -16.22 -4.30 2.31
CA GLN A 16 -15.93 -3.71 3.63
C GLN A 16 -14.58 -4.21 4.14
N ILE A 17 -13.52 -4.01 3.35
CA ILE A 17 -12.20 -3.82 3.94
C ILE A 17 -12.31 -2.44 4.59
N ARG A 18 -12.41 -2.42 5.92
CA ARG A 18 -12.58 -1.22 6.75
C ARG A 18 -11.42 -0.23 6.47
N GLU A 19 -11.61 0.65 5.50
CA GLU A 19 -10.62 1.66 5.05
C GLU A 19 -10.20 2.63 6.16
N GLN A 20 -10.90 2.66 7.29
CA GLN A 20 -10.67 3.68 8.32
C GLN A 20 -9.49 3.42 9.29
N ASP A 21 -8.93 2.21 9.36
CA ASP A 21 -7.98 1.86 10.45
C ASP A 21 -6.56 1.51 9.99
N PHE A 22 -6.36 1.11 8.73
CA PHE A 22 -5.01 0.79 8.24
C PHE A 22 -4.10 2.01 8.20
N GLY A 23 -4.62 3.20 7.87
CA GLY A 23 -3.81 4.43 7.90
C GLY A 23 -3.37 4.83 9.31
N LYS A 24 -4.22 4.64 10.33
CA LYS A 24 -4.00 5.20 11.68
C LYS A 24 -3.07 4.36 12.55
N ARG A 25 -3.02 3.04 12.32
CA ARG A 25 -2.23 2.11 13.13
C ARG A 25 -0.72 2.23 12.90
N TRP A 26 -0.29 2.64 11.70
CA TRP A 26 1.12 2.93 11.41
C TRP A 26 1.50 4.34 11.87
N LEU A 27 0.61 5.32 11.73
CA LEU A 27 0.89 6.73 12.00
C LEU A 27 0.97 7.11 13.49
N SER A 28 0.58 6.23 14.42
CA SER A 28 0.37 6.63 15.81
C SER A 28 0.91 5.61 16.79
N LYS A 29 2.21 5.75 17.11
CA LYS A 29 2.82 5.45 18.40
C LYS A 29 4.25 6.00 18.38
N ASN A 30 4.52 7.01 19.20
CA ASN A 30 5.85 7.53 19.58
C ASN A 30 6.35 8.78 18.84
N ALA A 31 5.55 9.86 18.89
CA ALA A 31 6.01 11.20 18.54
C ALA A 31 6.93 11.78 19.63
N LYS A 32 8.20 11.36 19.73
CA LYS A 32 9.32 12.11 20.38
C LYS A 32 10.67 11.71 19.74
N LYS A 33 11.33 12.68 19.08
CA LYS A 33 12.55 12.63 18.21
C LYS A 33 12.28 12.19 16.76
N PRO A 34 12.95 12.77 15.74
CA PRO A 34 12.89 12.27 14.37
C PRO A 34 13.58 10.91 14.34
N ASN A 35 12.79 9.89 14.62
CA ASN A 35 13.20 8.51 14.53
C ASN A 35 13.31 8.18 13.05
N THR A 36 14.37 7.48 12.63
CA THR A 36 14.53 7.01 11.25
C THR A 36 13.29 6.25 10.77
N LEU A 37 12.56 5.61 11.70
CA LEU A 37 11.24 5.00 11.45
C LEU A 37 10.17 5.99 10.97
N SER A 38 10.11 7.21 11.51
CA SER A 38 9.12 8.21 11.11
C SER A 38 9.37 8.73 9.69
N ILE A 39 10.64 8.83 9.29
CA ILE A 39 11.01 9.21 7.92
C ILE A 39 10.61 8.09 6.96
N LEU A 40 10.93 6.85 7.30
CA LEU A 40 10.53 5.67 6.51
C LEU A 40 9.00 5.56 6.39
N GLU A 41 8.24 5.88 7.44
CA GLU A 41 6.77 5.94 7.38
C GLU A 41 6.27 6.97 6.36
N GLU A 42 6.82 8.18 6.39
CA GLU A 42 6.43 9.24 5.46
C GLU A 42 6.77 8.89 4.00
N GLU A 43 7.93 8.28 3.77
CA GLU A 43 8.35 7.79 2.45
C GLU A 43 7.41 6.70 1.95
N ILE A 44 7.09 5.69 2.77
CA ILE A 44 6.12 4.63 2.44
C ILE A 44 4.75 5.22 2.11
N HIS A 45 4.27 6.18 2.90
CA HIS A 45 2.99 6.84 2.67
C HIS A 45 2.97 7.63 1.36
N THR A 46 4.05 8.32 1.04
CA THR A 46 4.18 9.07 -0.20
C THR A 46 4.19 8.15 -1.42
N LEU A 47 4.90 7.02 -1.32
CA LEU A 47 4.94 6.02 -2.40
C LEU A 47 3.59 5.35 -2.62
N ARG A 48 2.86 4.99 -1.57
CA ARG A 48 1.49 4.45 -1.70
C ARG A 48 0.56 5.41 -2.42
N ARG A 49 0.52 6.68 -2.00
CA ARG A 49 -0.33 7.69 -2.65
C ARG A 49 0.01 7.87 -4.13
N LYS A 50 1.30 7.87 -4.47
CA LYS A 50 1.74 7.99 -5.86
C LYS A 50 1.35 6.75 -6.68
N MET A 51 1.43 5.56 -6.10
CA MET A 51 0.98 4.32 -6.74
C MET A 51 -0.53 4.34 -6.98
N GLU A 52 -1.31 4.67 -5.96
CA GLU A 52 -2.77 4.81 -6.04
C GLU A 52 -3.17 5.82 -7.12
N GLN A 53 -2.51 6.98 -7.16
CA GLN A 53 -2.75 8.00 -8.17
C GLN A 53 -2.48 7.45 -9.58
N MET A 54 -1.36 6.76 -9.81
CA MET A 54 -1.06 6.17 -11.13
C MET A 54 -2.13 5.18 -11.59
N VAL A 55 -2.66 4.38 -10.67
CA VAL A 55 -3.76 3.45 -10.97
C VAL A 55 -5.06 4.20 -11.25
N MET A 56 -5.37 5.25 -10.49
CA MET A 56 -6.53 6.11 -10.73
C MET A 56 -6.45 6.86 -12.07
N GLU A 57 -5.24 7.22 -12.51
CA GLU A 57 -4.96 7.79 -13.83
C GLU A 57 -5.07 6.74 -14.96
N GLY A 58 -5.35 5.47 -14.65
CA GLY A 58 -5.57 4.41 -15.62
C GLY A 58 -4.28 3.73 -16.10
N ARG A 59 -3.15 3.91 -15.40
CA ARG A 59 -1.94 3.13 -15.70
C ARG A 59 -2.15 1.68 -15.33
N GLU A 60 -1.70 0.79 -16.19
CA GLU A 60 -1.73 -0.64 -15.91
C GLU A 60 -0.80 -0.97 -14.75
N MET A 61 -1.23 -1.88 -13.89
CA MET A 61 -0.43 -2.38 -12.76
C MET A 61 0.87 -3.04 -13.21
N THR A 62 0.89 -3.55 -14.45
CA THR A 62 2.04 -4.19 -15.08
C THR A 62 2.92 -3.22 -15.87
N SER A 63 2.56 -1.93 -15.92
CA SER A 63 3.40 -0.93 -16.58
C SER A 63 4.72 -0.76 -15.81
N ASP A 64 5.82 -0.58 -16.53
CA ASP A 64 7.15 -0.46 -15.94
C ASP A 64 7.21 0.61 -14.83
N ALA A 65 6.52 1.74 -15.04
CA ALA A 65 6.44 2.82 -14.05
C ALA A 65 5.75 2.41 -12.75
N VAL A 66 4.69 1.60 -12.81
CA VAL A 66 3.99 1.11 -11.61
C VAL A 66 4.79 0.00 -10.94
N VAL A 67 5.43 -0.88 -11.72
CA VAL A 67 6.29 -1.96 -11.21
C VAL A 67 7.52 -1.41 -10.51
N GLU A 68 8.20 -0.42 -11.08
CA GLU A 68 9.35 0.24 -10.47
C GLU A 68 8.95 0.91 -9.15
N LEU A 69 7.84 1.64 -9.16
CA LEU A 69 7.36 2.33 -7.96
C LEU A 69 6.91 1.34 -6.87
N SER A 70 6.28 0.23 -7.23
CA SER A 70 5.95 -0.86 -6.31
C SER A 70 7.21 -1.51 -5.74
N THR A 71 8.25 -1.71 -6.56
CA THR A 71 9.53 -2.27 -6.11
C THR A 71 10.19 -1.36 -5.08
N MET A 72 10.17 -0.05 -5.32
CA MET A 72 10.72 0.94 -4.40
C MET A 72 9.92 1.02 -3.09
N LEU A 73 8.60 0.92 -3.17
CA LEU A 73 7.72 0.84 -1.99
C LEU A 73 8.05 -0.40 -1.15
N ASP A 74 8.24 -1.56 -1.78
CA ASP A 74 8.60 -2.80 -1.09
C ASP A 74 9.96 -2.70 -0.38
N GLN A 75 10.96 -2.10 -1.03
CA GLN A 75 12.26 -1.83 -0.41
C GLN A 75 12.09 -1.00 0.87
N LYS A 76 11.29 0.08 0.82
CA LYS A 76 11.06 0.94 1.99
C LYS A 76 10.29 0.25 3.11
N ILE A 77 9.32 -0.59 2.77
CA ILE A 77 8.64 -1.43 3.76
C ILE A 77 9.64 -2.39 4.43
N ASN A 78 10.53 -3.01 3.66
CA ASN A 78 11.55 -3.90 4.21
C ASN A 78 12.54 -3.16 5.13
N GLU A 79 12.98 -1.96 4.74
CA GLU A 79 13.82 -1.07 5.58
C GLU A 79 13.13 -0.72 6.91
N TYR A 80 11.85 -0.34 6.85
CA TYR A 80 11.07 -0.04 8.05
C TYR A 80 10.97 -1.27 8.97
N MET A 81 10.62 -2.42 8.40
CA MET A 81 10.43 -3.66 9.16
C MET A 81 11.71 -4.15 9.82
N THR A 82 12.87 -3.97 9.17
CA THR A 82 14.18 -4.31 9.74
C THR A 82 14.61 -3.30 10.82
N SER A 83 14.37 -2.02 10.61
CA SER A 83 14.66 -0.95 11.58
C SER A 83 13.84 -1.09 12.86
N GLY A 84 12.56 -1.47 12.74
CA GLY A 84 11.68 -1.70 13.90
C GLY A 84 12.04 -2.96 14.71
N LYS A 85 12.67 -3.96 14.07
CA LYS A 85 13.14 -5.20 14.74
C LYS A 85 14.42 -5.00 15.54
N LYS A 86 15.31 -4.07 15.11
CA LYS A 86 16.57 -3.76 15.82
C LYS A 86 16.36 -2.97 17.13
N SER A 87 15.17 -2.44 17.36
CA SER A 87 14.86 -1.60 18.53
C SER A 87 14.19 -2.37 19.69
N ARG A 88 14.19 -3.71 19.68
CA ARG A 88 13.68 -4.56 20.77
C ARG A 88 14.77 -5.38 21.42
#